data_AF-A0A2N0NP72-F1
#
_entry.id   AF-A0A2N0NP72-F1
#
_cell.length_a   1.000
_cell.length_b   1.000
_cell.length_c   1.000
_cell.angle_alpha   90.00
_cell.angle_beta   90.00
_cell.angle_gamma   90.00
#
_symmetry.space_group_name_H-M   'P 1'
#
loop_
_entity.id
_entity.type
_entity.pdbx_description
1 polymer ?
#
loop_
_entity_poly.entity_id
_entity_poly.type
_entity_poly.pdbx_seq_one_letter_code
_entity_poly.pdbx_strand_id
1 'polypeptide(L)'
;MKVFVFVIEGIVINHHKSSISTSRAKRSDEALVNVYYYWNKMYLYSRREYFKESELVIFDNLIKQWAKSFIKLFKEYSLSELRLPKLHNWCYHIIKTIREYGAINGFTTETYEFLHKEAVKIPYRSSNKRDPTDQMIKSVYRKGIIKYLLQRTNVNRRKQKTLMNSLLGTFNLQDFDAFFNNYRSNNSLAREALTALEYFLESLNEFLDLCEGLTDNETINISWYSYANISSSGDYIRAKSLYYNEPSFSDVSISMSEEESEDYNTAEGGACFGKVLMLINVKIIEKDLSFDLALVQWYDFCNSRQLYKYDCPWLKIINTYNFVPIESIIELVQVVQRAERQNEYFVNTFMF
;
A
#
# COMPACT_ATOMS: atom_id res chain seq x y z
N MET A 1 -0.79 13.82 -18.82
CA MET A 1 -1.71 12.85 -19.45
C MET A 1 -1.70 13.06 -20.95
N LYS A 2 -1.47 12.01 -21.75
CA LYS A 2 -1.41 12.11 -23.22
C LYS A 2 -2.84 12.10 -23.76
N VAL A 3 -3.29 13.19 -24.39
CA VAL A 3 -4.56 13.22 -25.12
C VAL A 3 -4.34 12.47 -26.43
N PHE A 4 -4.96 11.30 -26.58
CA PHE A 4 -4.89 10.55 -27.82
C PHE A 4 -5.80 11.20 -28.86
N VAL A 5 -5.20 11.68 -29.94
CA VAL A 5 -5.92 12.10 -31.15
C VAL A 5 -5.91 10.91 -32.09
N PHE A 6 -7.05 10.23 -32.22
CA PHE A 6 -7.25 9.28 -33.30
C PHE A 6 -7.67 10.05 -34.54
N VAL A 7 -6.83 10.06 -35.57
CA VAL A 7 -7.26 10.44 -36.92
C VAL A 7 -7.95 9.21 -37.49
N ILE A 8 -9.28 9.20 -37.41
CA ILE A 8 -10.12 8.19 -38.04
C ILE A 8 -10.34 8.64 -39.48
N GLU A 9 -9.45 8.22 -40.38
CA GLU A 9 -9.72 8.31 -41.82
C GLU A 9 -10.10 6.93 -42.36
N GLY A 10 -11.32 6.80 -42.88
CA GLY A 10 -11.74 5.63 -43.64
C GLY A 10 -12.25 4.43 -42.82
N ILE A 11 -12.55 4.57 -41.52
CA ILE A 11 -13.14 3.47 -40.73
C ILE A 11 -14.52 3.08 -41.30
N VAL A 12 -15.38 4.07 -41.60
CA VAL A 12 -16.70 3.78 -42.18
C VAL A 12 -16.56 3.17 -43.58
N ILE A 13 -15.58 3.62 -44.37
CA ILE A 13 -15.30 3.07 -45.71
C ILE A 13 -14.82 1.62 -45.64
N ASN A 14 -13.90 1.31 -44.72
CA ASN A 14 -13.29 -0.02 -44.61
C ASN A 14 -14.28 -1.09 -44.10
N HIS A 15 -15.26 -0.71 -43.27
CA HIS A 15 -16.23 -1.64 -42.69
C HIS A 15 -17.57 -1.71 -43.45
N HIS A 16 -17.94 -0.71 -44.26
CA HIS A 16 -19.12 -0.78 -45.14
C HIS A 16 -18.75 -1.23 -46.56
N LYS A 17 -18.81 -2.54 -46.82
CA LYS A 17 -18.40 -3.13 -48.10
C LYS A 17 -19.35 -2.95 -49.30
N SER A 18 -20.60 -2.48 -49.16
CA SER A 18 -21.51 -2.48 -50.35
C SER A 18 -22.73 -1.53 -50.39
N SER A 19 -22.93 -0.57 -49.47
CA SER A 19 -24.20 0.21 -49.47
C SER A 19 -24.12 1.73 -49.27
N ILE A 20 -22.98 2.29 -48.87
CA ILE A 20 -22.83 3.73 -48.61
C ILE A 20 -21.92 4.34 -49.66
N SER A 21 -22.37 5.42 -50.31
CA SER A 21 -21.53 6.16 -51.27
C SER A 21 -20.27 6.70 -50.59
N THR A 22 -19.13 6.68 -51.27
CA THR A 22 -17.83 7.14 -50.74
C THR A 22 -17.91 8.54 -50.15
N SER A 23 -18.73 9.43 -50.71
CA SER A 23 -18.95 10.80 -50.20
C SER A 23 -19.80 10.87 -48.93
N ARG A 24 -20.68 9.90 -48.69
CA ARG A 24 -21.48 9.79 -47.45
C ARG A 24 -20.67 9.13 -46.33
N ALA A 25 -19.83 8.15 -46.68
CA ALA A 25 -18.89 7.55 -45.75
C ALA A 25 -17.87 8.59 -45.23
N LYS A 26 -17.24 9.35 -46.13
CA LYS A 26 -16.32 10.45 -45.75
C LYS A 26 -16.96 11.48 -44.81
N ARG A 27 -18.20 11.90 -45.10
CA ARG A 27 -18.95 12.82 -44.23
C ARG A 27 -19.26 12.24 -42.85
N SER A 28 -19.44 10.92 -42.76
CA SER A 28 -19.70 10.23 -41.50
C SER A 28 -18.43 10.10 -40.67
N ASP A 29 -17.30 9.77 -41.31
CA ASP A 29 -15.97 9.78 -40.68
C ASP A 29 -15.63 11.18 -40.14
N GLU A 30 -15.83 12.23 -40.95
CA GLU A 30 -15.61 13.62 -40.52
C GLU A 30 -16.50 14.04 -39.35
N ALA A 31 -17.78 13.65 -39.37
CA ALA A 31 -18.71 13.89 -38.26
C ALA A 31 -18.26 13.18 -36.97
N LEU A 32 -17.76 11.94 -37.09
CA LEU A 32 -17.23 11.17 -35.97
C LEU A 32 -16.00 11.84 -35.37
N VAL A 33 -15.02 12.21 -36.20
CA VAL A 33 -13.81 12.94 -35.78
C VAL A 33 -14.18 14.25 -35.07
N ASN A 34 -15.14 15.00 -35.63
CA ASN A 34 -15.62 16.23 -35.02
C ASN A 34 -16.23 16.01 -33.63
N VAL A 35 -17.04 14.97 -33.43
CA VAL A 35 -17.60 14.63 -32.11
C VAL A 35 -16.49 14.38 -31.08
N TYR A 36 -15.45 13.63 -31.44
CA TYR A 36 -14.31 13.39 -30.54
C TYR A 36 -13.46 14.64 -30.31
N TYR A 37 -13.27 15.48 -31.33
CA TYR A 37 -12.58 16.76 -31.19
C TYR A 37 -13.27 17.68 -30.19
N TYR A 38 -14.58 17.86 -30.31
CA TYR A 38 -15.36 18.66 -29.36
C TYR A 38 -15.41 18.02 -27.97
N TRP A 39 -15.48 16.69 -27.88
CA TRP A 39 -15.35 15.97 -26.61
C TRP A 39 -14.03 16.28 -25.92
N ASN A 40 -12.91 16.20 -26.65
CA ASN A 40 -11.58 16.48 -26.08
C ASN A 40 -11.45 17.93 -25.60
N LYS A 41 -11.96 18.91 -26.37
CA LYS A 41 -12.01 20.31 -25.93
C LYS A 41 -12.81 20.46 -24.63
N MET A 42 -14.02 19.92 -24.61
CA MET A 42 -14.89 19.95 -23.45
C MET A 42 -14.26 19.24 -22.24
N TYR A 43 -13.62 18.10 -22.46
CA TYR A 43 -12.92 17.34 -21.44
C TYR A 43 -11.75 18.14 -20.83
N LEU A 44 -10.96 18.84 -21.64
CA LEU A 44 -9.91 19.72 -21.14
C LEU A 44 -10.46 20.86 -20.27
N TYR A 45 -11.60 21.43 -20.63
CA TYR A 45 -12.30 22.41 -19.78
C TYR A 45 -12.80 21.78 -18.47
N SER A 46 -13.38 20.58 -18.53
CA SER A 46 -13.92 19.88 -17.35
C SER A 46 -12.88 19.60 -16.26
N ARG A 47 -11.59 19.53 -16.63
CA ARG A 47 -10.48 19.23 -15.73
C ARG A 47 -9.87 20.44 -15.03
N ARG A 48 -10.35 21.65 -15.32
CA ARG A 48 -9.86 22.87 -14.66
C ARG A 48 -10.28 22.89 -13.20
N GLU A 49 -9.39 23.38 -12.34
CA GLU A 49 -9.65 23.54 -10.90
C GLU A 49 -10.50 24.77 -10.59
N TYR A 50 -10.44 25.79 -11.46
CA TYR A 50 -11.15 27.05 -11.29
C TYR A 50 -11.78 27.49 -12.61
N PHE A 51 -12.95 28.11 -12.51
CA PHE A 51 -13.70 28.63 -13.66
C PHE A 51 -14.06 30.10 -13.44
N LYS A 52 -13.83 30.94 -14.45
CA LYS A 52 -14.45 32.27 -14.54
C LYS A 52 -15.85 32.14 -15.16
N GLU A 53 -16.75 33.07 -14.88
CA GLU A 53 -18.10 33.06 -15.51
C GLU A 53 -18.04 33.12 -17.04
N SER A 54 -17.11 33.88 -17.62
CA SER A 54 -16.90 33.90 -19.08
C SER A 54 -16.50 32.53 -19.63
N GLU A 55 -15.73 31.75 -18.87
CA GLU A 55 -15.32 30.40 -19.24
C GLU A 55 -16.44 29.39 -19.10
N LEU A 56 -17.35 29.57 -18.11
CA LEU A 56 -18.56 28.76 -17.99
C LEU A 56 -19.50 28.96 -19.17
N VAL A 57 -19.64 30.19 -19.69
CA VAL A 57 -20.42 30.45 -20.91
C VAL A 57 -19.80 29.74 -22.13
N ILE A 58 -18.47 29.77 -22.26
CA ILE A 58 -17.77 29.04 -23.33
C ILE A 58 -17.99 27.53 -23.17
N PHE A 59 -17.89 27.02 -21.94
CA PHE A 59 -18.04 25.61 -21.65
C PHE A 59 -19.45 25.10 -21.92
N ASP A 60 -20.48 25.85 -21.52
CA ASP A 60 -21.88 25.56 -21.84
C ASP A 60 -22.14 25.48 -23.36
N ASN A 61 -21.56 26.41 -24.12
CA ASN A 61 -21.66 26.39 -25.57
C ASN A 61 -20.96 25.16 -26.18
N LEU A 62 -19.79 24.77 -25.67
CA LEU A 62 -19.10 23.56 -26.10
C LEU A 62 -19.91 22.30 -25.80
N ILE A 63 -20.52 22.20 -24.61
CA ILE A 63 -21.40 21.09 -24.24
C ILE A 63 -22.58 20.99 -25.21
N LYS A 64 -23.25 22.11 -25.48
CA LYS A 64 -24.40 22.16 -26.42
C LYS A 64 -24.02 21.77 -27.85
N GLN A 65 -22.87 22.25 -28.34
CA GLN A 65 -22.37 21.91 -29.69
C GLN A 65 -22.00 20.44 -29.81
N TRP A 66 -21.29 19.90 -28.80
CA TRP A 66 -20.94 18.50 -28.72
C TRP A 66 -22.20 17.63 -28.64
N ALA A 67 -23.13 17.93 -27.73
CA ALA A 67 -24.34 17.14 -27.53
C ALA A 67 -25.22 17.08 -28.78
N LYS A 68 -25.39 18.20 -29.51
CA LYS A 68 -26.10 18.22 -30.79
C LYS A 68 -25.45 17.29 -31.82
N SER A 69 -24.13 17.34 -31.92
CA SER A 69 -23.37 16.49 -32.87
C SER A 69 -23.43 15.02 -32.47
N PHE A 70 -23.25 14.73 -31.18
CA PHE A 70 -23.30 13.38 -30.62
C PHE A 70 -24.69 12.74 -30.80
N ILE A 71 -25.76 13.46 -30.45
CA ILE A 71 -27.13 12.96 -30.61
C ILE A 71 -27.42 12.73 -32.10
N LYS A 72 -27.10 13.69 -32.97
CA LYS A 72 -27.34 13.54 -34.41
C LYS A 72 -26.65 12.30 -35.00
N LEU A 73 -25.44 11.99 -34.54
CA LEU A 73 -24.65 10.88 -35.07
C LEU A 73 -25.07 9.52 -34.50
N PHE A 74 -25.40 9.45 -33.20
CA PHE A 74 -25.60 8.17 -32.51
C PHE A 74 -27.06 7.82 -32.19
N LYS A 75 -28.03 8.73 -32.39
CA LYS A 75 -29.44 8.51 -32.04
C LYS A 75 -30.02 7.24 -32.68
N GLU A 76 -29.73 7.01 -33.95
CA GLU A 76 -30.26 5.87 -34.71
C GLU A 76 -29.73 4.51 -34.21
N TYR A 77 -28.58 4.48 -33.53
CA TYR A 77 -27.96 3.27 -33.00
C TYR A 77 -28.37 2.97 -31.55
N SER A 78 -29.14 3.85 -30.91
CA SER A 78 -29.54 3.71 -29.52
C SER A 78 -31.02 3.34 -29.40
N LEU A 79 -31.32 2.19 -28.80
CA LEU A 79 -32.69 1.76 -28.51
C LEU A 79 -33.48 2.78 -27.67
N SER A 80 -32.80 3.54 -26.81
CA SER A 80 -33.39 4.57 -25.97
C SER A 80 -33.34 5.97 -26.59
N GLU A 81 -32.94 6.09 -27.85
CA GLU A 81 -32.71 7.37 -28.54
C GLU A 81 -31.77 8.31 -27.76
N LEU A 82 -30.79 7.75 -27.04
CA LEU A 82 -29.85 8.48 -26.18
C LEU A 82 -30.52 9.26 -25.03
N ARG A 83 -31.68 8.80 -24.55
CA ARG A 83 -32.30 9.29 -23.30
C ARG A 83 -31.54 8.77 -22.08
N LEU A 84 -30.26 9.12 -21.96
CA LEU A 84 -29.36 8.68 -20.91
C LEU A 84 -29.34 9.71 -19.78
N PRO A 85 -29.61 9.32 -18.52
CA PRO A 85 -29.54 10.24 -17.38
C PRO A 85 -28.19 10.96 -17.26
N LYS A 86 -27.08 10.27 -17.57
CA LYS A 86 -25.74 10.87 -17.58
C LYS A 86 -25.60 11.96 -18.64
N LEU A 87 -26.17 11.76 -19.83
CA LEU A 87 -26.16 12.78 -20.90
C LEU A 87 -27.02 13.98 -20.51
N HIS A 88 -28.19 13.74 -19.90
CA HIS A 88 -29.05 14.79 -19.37
C HIS A 88 -28.32 15.63 -18.30
N ASN A 89 -27.71 14.96 -17.32
CA ASN A 89 -26.93 15.63 -16.29
C ASN A 89 -25.81 16.49 -16.89
N TRP A 90 -25.09 15.92 -17.85
CA TRP A 90 -24.01 16.61 -18.54
C TRP A 90 -24.46 17.87 -19.29
N CYS A 91 -25.61 17.79 -19.98
CA CYS A 91 -26.10 18.89 -20.80
C CYS A 91 -26.76 20.03 -20.01
N TYR A 92 -27.42 19.71 -18.90
CA TYR A 92 -28.32 20.66 -18.22
C TYR A 92 -27.84 21.08 -16.83
N HIS A 93 -27.14 20.20 -16.11
CA HIS A 93 -26.87 20.43 -14.68
C HIS A 93 -25.41 20.77 -14.40
N ILE A 94 -24.45 20.32 -15.21
CA ILE A 94 -23.01 20.51 -14.93
C ILE A 94 -22.62 21.97 -14.69
N ILE A 95 -23.06 22.90 -15.54
CA ILE A 95 -22.71 24.31 -15.37
C ILE A 95 -23.29 24.88 -14.07
N LYS A 96 -24.53 24.50 -13.73
CA LYS A 96 -25.16 24.89 -12.47
C LYS A 96 -24.40 24.29 -11.27
N THR A 97 -24.07 23.00 -11.33
CA THR A 97 -23.29 22.31 -10.31
C THR A 97 -21.93 22.98 -10.10
N ILE A 98 -21.26 23.41 -11.18
CA ILE A 98 -19.96 24.10 -11.04
C ILE A 98 -20.10 25.43 -10.31
N ARG A 99 -21.18 26.18 -10.57
CA ARG A 99 -21.45 27.44 -9.88
C ARG A 99 -21.75 27.24 -8.39
N GLU A 100 -22.50 26.20 -8.06
CA GLU A 100 -22.95 25.96 -6.69
C GLU A 100 -21.87 25.32 -5.82
N TYR A 101 -21.07 24.41 -6.38
CA TYR A 101 -20.21 23.54 -5.59
C TYR A 101 -18.71 23.63 -5.98
N GLY A 102 -18.35 24.25 -7.10
CA GLY A 102 -16.97 24.33 -7.60
C GLY A 102 -16.63 23.34 -8.74
N ALA A 103 -15.35 23.14 -9.03
CA ALA A 103 -14.93 22.35 -10.20
C ALA A 103 -15.40 20.88 -10.15
N ILE A 104 -15.64 20.29 -11.33
CA ILE A 104 -16.16 18.92 -11.48
C ILE A 104 -15.25 17.88 -10.79
N ASN A 105 -13.94 18.08 -10.82
CA ASN A 105 -12.97 17.21 -10.15
C ASN A 105 -13.21 17.10 -8.63
N GLY A 106 -13.86 18.09 -8.01
CA GLY A 106 -14.19 18.08 -6.59
C GLY A 106 -15.32 17.12 -6.20
N PHE A 107 -16.12 16.64 -7.16
CA PHE A 107 -17.24 15.72 -6.89
C PHE A 107 -17.02 14.31 -7.45
N THR A 108 -15.80 13.98 -7.88
CA THR A 108 -15.52 12.63 -8.39
C THR A 108 -15.43 11.64 -7.23
N THR A 109 -15.80 10.40 -7.51
CA THR A 109 -15.65 9.30 -6.53
C THR A 109 -14.27 8.65 -6.60
N GLU A 110 -13.31 9.24 -7.32
CA GLU A 110 -11.97 8.69 -7.52
C GLU A 110 -11.26 8.46 -6.19
N THR A 111 -11.31 9.42 -5.28
CA THR A 111 -10.71 9.31 -3.94
C THR A 111 -11.36 8.17 -3.14
N TYR A 112 -12.68 8.06 -3.15
CA TYR A 112 -13.39 6.99 -2.44
C TYR A 112 -13.09 5.60 -3.05
N GLU A 113 -13.02 5.49 -4.37
CA GLU A 113 -12.64 4.24 -5.04
C GLU A 113 -11.18 3.85 -4.75
N PHE A 114 -10.28 4.84 -4.69
CA PHE A 114 -8.90 4.63 -4.28
C PHE A 114 -8.82 4.13 -2.83
N LEU A 115 -9.46 4.83 -1.88
CA LEU A 115 -9.51 4.41 -0.48
C LEU A 115 -10.16 3.04 -0.30
N HIS A 116 -11.24 2.75 -1.03
CA HIS A 116 -11.89 1.44 -0.99
C HIS A 116 -11.00 0.33 -1.56
N LYS A 117 -10.17 0.62 -2.57
CA LYS A 117 -9.18 -0.34 -3.05
C LYS A 117 -8.16 -0.67 -1.96
N GLU A 118 -7.58 0.36 -1.36
CA GLU A 118 -6.51 0.24 -0.36
C GLU A 118 -6.99 -0.34 0.97
N ALA A 119 -8.09 0.17 1.53
CA ALA A 119 -8.57 -0.21 2.86
C ALA A 119 -9.51 -1.43 2.86
N VAL A 120 -10.13 -1.76 1.72
CA VAL A 120 -11.14 -2.84 1.67
C VAL A 120 -10.73 -3.95 0.71
N LYS A 121 -10.55 -3.67 -0.59
CA LYS A 121 -10.33 -4.74 -1.59
C LYS A 121 -9.03 -5.50 -1.34
N ILE A 122 -7.93 -4.80 -1.05
CA ILE A 122 -6.62 -5.41 -0.80
C ILE A 122 -6.67 -6.24 0.50
N PRO A 123 -6.97 -5.67 1.69
CA PRO A 123 -7.05 -6.43 2.94
C PRO A 123 -8.03 -7.60 2.88
N TYR A 124 -9.17 -7.42 2.20
CA TYR A 124 -10.11 -8.52 2.02
C TYR A 124 -9.46 -9.66 1.24
N ARG A 125 -8.79 -9.39 0.11
CA ARG A 125 -8.10 -10.41 -0.71
C ARG A 125 -7.03 -11.17 0.10
N SER A 126 -6.31 -10.48 0.97
CA SER A 126 -5.30 -11.06 1.86
C SER A 126 -5.89 -11.92 2.99
N SER A 127 -7.14 -11.69 3.37
CA SER A 127 -7.80 -12.44 4.46
C SER A 127 -8.16 -13.88 4.06
N ASN A 128 -8.29 -14.74 5.07
CA ASN A 128 -8.75 -16.12 4.90
C ASN A 128 -10.28 -16.26 4.69
N LYS A 129 -11.00 -15.13 4.55
CA LYS A 129 -12.47 -15.02 4.36
C LYS A 129 -13.35 -15.50 5.51
N ARG A 130 -12.79 -15.99 6.62
CA ARG A 130 -13.54 -16.34 7.83
C ARG A 130 -13.47 -15.18 8.81
N ASP A 131 -14.60 -14.54 9.08
CA ASP A 131 -14.65 -13.30 9.86
C ASP A 131 -13.62 -12.24 9.35
N PRO A 132 -13.81 -11.77 8.10
CA PRO A 132 -12.80 -10.97 7.42
C PRO A 132 -12.67 -9.55 8.00
N THR A 133 -13.69 -9.04 8.69
CA THR A 133 -13.72 -7.65 9.17
C THR A 133 -12.56 -7.36 10.13
N ASP A 134 -12.40 -8.20 11.15
CA ASP A 134 -11.30 -8.04 12.13
C ASP A 134 -9.93 -8.19 11.47
N GLN A 135 -9.79 -9.11 10.51
CA GLN A 135 -8.54 -9.30 9.77
C GLN A 135 -8.19 -8.08 8.91
N MET A 136 -9.20 -7.51 8.24
CA MET A 136 -9.03 -6.32 7.41
C MET A 136 -8.64 -5.11 8.26
N ILE A 137 -9.33 -4.88 9.39
CA ILE A 137 -9.00 -3.79 10.33
C ILE A 137 -7.56 -3.95 10.82
N LYS A 138 -7.16 -5.15 11.26
CA LYS A 138 -5.79 -5.43 11.72
C LYS A 138 -4.73 -5.24 10.63
N SER A 139 -5.06 -5.58 9.38
CA SER A 139 -4.16 -5.38 8.25
C SER A 139 -3.97 -3.90 7.91
N VAL A 140 -5.07 -3.13 7.83
CA VAL A 140 -5.02 -1.69 7.59
C VAL A 140 -4.25 -0.99 8.71
N TYR A 141 -4.53 -1.36 9.97
CA TYR A 141 -3.83 -0.87 11.15
C TYR A 141 -2.32 -1.05 11.01
N ARG A 142 -1.84 -2.26 10.77
CA ARG A 142 -0.40 -2.54 10.63
C ARG A 142 0.25 -1.76 9.50
N LYS A 143 -0.44 -1.61 8.37
CA LYS A 143 0.05 -0.78 7.27
C LYS A 143 0.21 0.69 7.69
N GLY A 144 -0.73 1.22 8.47
CA GLY A 144 -0.63 2.54 9.11
C GLY A 144 0.65 2.67 9.94
N ILE A 145 0.86 1.72 10.86
CA ILE A 145 2.06 1.66 11.71
C ILE A 145 3.33 1.71 10.87
N ILE A 146 3.48 0.78 9.92
CA ILE A 146 4.73 0.67 9.15
C ILE A 146 4.96 1.94 8.33
N LYS A 147 3.91 2.51 7.75
CA LYS A 147 3.99 3.78 7.00
C LYS A 147 4.43 4.94 7.90
N TYR A 148 3.88 5.05 9.10
CA TYR A 148 4.30 6.04 10.09
C TYR A 148 5.76 5.87 10.50
N LEU A 149 6.17 4.65 10.83
CA LEU A 149 7.55 4.32 11.19
C LEU A 149 8.52 4.70 10.06
N LEU A 150 8.16 4.38 8.81
CA LEU A 150 8.91 4.79 7.62
C LEU A 150 9.07 6.31 7.49
N GLN A 151 8.00 7.09 7.72
CA GLN A 151 8.08 8.55 7.67
C GLN A 151 8.99 9.11 8.75
N ARG A 152 8.94 8.56 9.97
CA ARG A 152 9.81 8.97 11.08
C ARG A 152 11.28 8.69 10.80
N THR A 153 11.60 7.53 10.21
CA THR A 153 12.99 7.19 9.83
C THR A 153 13.51 8.07 8.68
N ASN A 154 12.67 8.47 7.73
CA ASN A 154 13.05 9.33 6.59
C ASN A 154 13.60 10.71 7.00
N VAL A 155 13.12 11.28 8.10
CA VAL A 155 13.50 12.63 8.56
C VAL A 155 14.94 12.68 9.11
N ASN A 156 15.52 11.54 9.54
CA ASN A 156 16.81 11.49 10.26
C ASN A 156 18.00 10.91 9.45
N ARG A 157 17.85 10.66 8.14
CA ARG A 157 18.78 9.82 7.34
C ARG A 157 20.15 10.39 7.00
N ARG A 158 20.48 11.62 7.40
CA ARG A 158 21.81 12.18 7.13
C ARG A 158 22.79 11.73 8.22
N LYS A 159 23.38 10.54 8.03
CA LYS A 159 24.51 9.95 8.80
C LYS A 159 24.15 9.23 10.10
N GLN A 160 23.40 8.13 10.03
CA GLN A 160 23.38 7.14 11.13
C GLN A 160 24.34 5.99 10.84
N LYS A 161 25.12 5.62 11.86
CA LYS A 161 25.94 4.41 11.87
C LYS A 161 24.99 3.22 11.97
N THR A 162 25.18 2.19 11.14
CA THR A 162 24.34 0.98 11.16
C THR A 162 24.25 0.42 12.57
N LEU A 163 23.02 0.15 13.03
CA LEU A 163 22.78 -0.44 14.36
C LEU A 163 23.03 -1.95 14.35
N MET A 164 23.24 -2.52 13.17
CA MET A 164 23.48 -3.92 12.90
C MET A 164 24.91 -4.35 13.24
N ASN A 165 25.04 -5.53 13.84
CA ASN A 165 26.30 -6.14 14.21
C ASN A 165 26.33 -7.61 13.77
N SER A 166 27.53 -8.20 13.64
CA SER A 166 27.74 -9.61 13.24
C SER A 166 27.08 -10.01 11.92
N LEU A 167 27.69 -9.62 10.81
CA LEU A 167 27.25 -9.98 9.47
C LEU A 167 27.32 -11.50 9.27
N LEU A 168 26.20 -12.10 8.87
CA LEU A 168 26.08 -13.52 8.49
C LEU A 168 26.29 -13.73 7.00
N GLY A 169 25.91 -12.75 6.17
CA GLY A 169 26.17 -12.75 4.74
C GLY A 169 25.46 -11.62 4.01
N THR A 170 25.85 -11.42 2.75
CA THR A 170 25.28 -10.40 1.87
C THR A 170 24.93 -11.05 0.53
N PHE A 171 23.77 -10.70 -0.02
CA PHE A 171 23.27 -11.25 -1.29
C PHE A 171 22.42 -10.22 -2.03
N ASN A 172 22.30 -10.36 -3.34
CA ASN A 172 21.31 -9.62 -4.12
C ASN A 172 19.94 -10.29 -3.97
N LEU A 173 18.85 -9.52 -3.94
CA LEU A 173 17.50 -10.07 -3.82
C LEU A 173 17.18 -11.13 -4.90
N GLN A 174 17.73 -11.00 -6.11
CA GLN A 174 17.57 -11.99 -7.19
C GLN A 174 18.19 -13.35 -6.87
N ASP A 175 19.22 -13.37 -6.02
CA ASP A 175 19.95 -14.57 -5.61
C ASP A 175 19.43 -15.15 -4.29
N PHE A 176 18.26 -14.70 -3.80
CA PHE A 176 17.70 -15.10 -2.50
C PHE A 176 17.67 -16.62 -2.31
N ASP A 177 17.09 -17.36 -3.26
CA ASP A 177 16.98 -18.82 -3.16
C ASP A 177 18.36 -19.49 -3.18
N ALA A 178 19.25 -19.06 -4.06
CA ALA A 178 20.59 -19.61 -4.19
C ALA A 178 21.40 -19.41 -2.91
N PHE A 179 21.35 -18.22 -2.33
CA PHE A 179 22.02 -17.89 -1.09
C PHE A 179 21.54 -18.76 0.07
N PHE A 180 20.22 -18.84 0.30
CA PHE A 180 19.69 -19.58 1.45
C PHE A 180 19.74 -21.10 1.28
N ASN A 181 19.69 -21.62 0.06
CA ASN A 181 19.93 -23.05 -0.19
C ASN A 181 21.36 -23.46 0.20
N ASN A 182 22.36 -22.65 -0.19
CA ASN A 182 23.75 -22.86 0.23
C ASN A 182 23.94 -22.65 1.73
N TYR A 183 23.27 -21.65 2.32
CA TYR A 183 23.37 -21.42 3.76
C TYR A 183 22.83 -22.61 4.56
N ARG A 184 21.68 -23.18 4.15
CA ARG A 184 21.04 -24.35 4.77
C ARG A 184 21.86 -25.63 4.66
N SER A 185 22.62 -25.82 3.58
CA SER A 185 23.47 -27.00 3.45
C SER A 185 24.64 -27.00 4.44
N ASN A 186 25.08 -25.81 4.85
CA ASN A 186 26.28 -25.63 5.67
C ASN A 186 25.97 -25.29 7.14
N ASN A 187 24.72 -24.90 7.47
CA ASN A 187 24.34 -24.43 8.80
C ASN A 187 22.98 -25.00 9.22
N SER A 188 22.83 -25.28 10.52
CA SER A 188 21.53 -25.59 11.11
C SER A 188 20.76 -24.32 11.45
N LEU A 189 19.51 -24.25 11.02
CA LEU A 189 18.61 -23.12 11.26
C LEU A 189 17.54 -23.50 12.28
N ALA A 190 17.29 -22.58 13.22
CA ALA A 190 16.20 -22.70 14.17
C ALA A 190 14.85 -22.51 13.48
N ARG A 191 13.77 -22.93 14.15
CA ARG A 191 12.40 -22.81 13.63
C ARG A 191 12.06 -21.37 13.26
N GLU A 192 12.43 -20.42 14.11
CA GLU A 192 12.21 -18.98 13.90
C GLU A 192 12.86 -18.47 12.62
N ALA A 193 14.11 -18.89 12.36
CA ALA A 193 14.82 -18.51 11.14
C ALA A 193 14.20 -19.18 9.90
N LEU A 194 13.74 -20.43 10.01
CA LEU A 194 13.03 -21.09 8.90
C LEU A 194 11.71 -20.36 8.58
N THR A 195 10.94 -19.97 9.60
CA THR A 195 9.73 -19.16 9.44
C THR A 195 10.06 -17.79 8.85
N ALA A 196 11.14 -17.15 9.27
CA ALA A 196 11.58 -15.89 8.67
C ALA A 196 11.81 -16.02 7.15
N LEU A 197 12.47 -17.09 6.72
CA LEU A 197 12.74 -17.34 5.29
C LEU A 197 11.46 -17.62 4.49
N GLU A 198 10.48 -18.29 5.08
CA GLU A 198 9.18 -18.58 4.44
C GLU A 198 8.42 -17.29 4.10
N TYR A 199 8.39 -16.32 5.03
CA TYR A 199 7.65 -15.06 4.87
C TYR A 199 8.52 -13.88 4.41
N PHE A 200 9.80 -14.12 4.09
CA PHE A 200 10.77 -13.06 3.80
C PHE A 200 10.35 -12.19 2.61
N LEU A 201 10.10 -12.81 1.46
CA LEU A 201 9.82 -12.10 0.22
C LEU A 201 8.48 -11.35 0.29
N GLU A 202 7.46 -11.99 0.86
CA GLU A 202 6.14 -11.37 1.07
C GLU A 202 6.27 -10.13 1.97
N SER A 203 6.91 -10.28 3.14
CA SER A 203 7.08 -9.20 4.11
C SER A 203 7.93 -8.05 3.55
N LEU A 204 8.97 -8.37 2.76
CA LEU A 204 9.84 -7.36 2.15
C LEU A 204 9.09 -6.58 1.07
N ASN A 205 8.32 -7.25 0.22
CA ASN A 205 7.50 -6.58 -0.78
C ASN A 205 6.47 -5.65 -0.13
N GLU A 206 5.79 -6.08 0.94
CA GLU A 206 4.87 -5.21 1.68
C GLU A 206 5.56 -3.95 2.23
N PHE A 207 6.81 -4.07 2.68
CA PHE A 207 7.59 -2.93 3.17
C PHE A 207 8.01 -1.99 2.02
N LEU A 208 8.47 -2.55 0.89
CA LEU A 208 8.89 -1.77 -0.27
C LEU A 208 7.71 -1.05 -0.93
N ASP A 209 6.52 -1.65 -0.96
CA ASP A 209 5.28 -1.01 -1.45
C ASP A 209 4.92 0.28 -0.68
N LEU A 210 5.37 0.40 0.57
CA LEU A 210 5.18 1.60 1.40
C LEU A 210 6.23 2.68 1.13
N CYS A 211 7.32 2.34 0.43
CA CYS A 211 8.38 3.28 0.09
C CYS A 211 8.02 4.05 -1.18
N GLU A 212 7.86 5.37 -1.06
CA GLU A 212 7.46 6.19 -2.20
C GLU A 212 8.55 6.27 -3.28
N GLY A 213 8.10 6.13 -4.53
CA GLY A 213 8.91 6.37 -5.72
C GLY A 213 9.79 5.20 -6.15
N LEU A 214 9.76 4.04 -5.49
CA LEU A 214 10.47 2.84 -5.97
C LEU A 214 9.95 2.39 -7.33
N THR A 215 10.83 1.83 -8.16
CA THR A 215 10.47 1.25 -9.46
C THR A 215 10.93 -0.20 -9.54
N ASP A 216 10.29 -1.01 -10.37
CA ASP A 216 10.59 -2.45 -10.54
C ASP A 216 12.03 -2.76 -10.97
N ASN A 217 12.78 -1.76 -11.42
CA ASN A 217 14.15 -1.90 -11.93
C ASN A 217 15.24 -1.64 -10.88
N GLU A 218 14.88 -1.43 -9.61
CA GLU A 218 15.86 -1.14 -8.57
C GLU A 218 16.65 -2.38 -8.15
N THR A 219 17.97 -2.21 -8.03
CA THR A 219 18.87 -3.27 -7.56
C THR A 219 18.92 -3.25 -6.04
N ILE A 220 18.43 -4.32 -5.43
CA ILE A 220 18.33 -4.45 -3.97
C ILE A 220 19.38 -5.43 -3.46
N ASN A 221 20.31 -4.91 -2.64
CA ASN A 221 21.28 -5.72 -1.91
C ASN A 221 20.85 -5.86 -0.46
N ILE A 222 20.90 -7.08 0.06
CA ILE A 222 20.50 -7.42 1.42
C ILE A 222 21.73 -7.91 2.18
N SER A 223 21.94 -7.36 3.37
CA SER A 223 22.91 -7.87 4.34
C SER A 223 22.17 -8.43 5.55
N TRP A 224 22.45 -9.67 5.93
CA TRP A 224 21.80 -10.38 7.04
C TRP A 224 22.71 -10.41 8.28
N TYR A 225 22.15 -10.12 9.45
CA TYR A 225 22.88 -9.94 10.71
C TYR A 225 22.32 -10.82 11.83
N SER A 226 23.15 -11.13 12.83
CA SER A 226 22.69 -11.87 14.03
C SER A 226 22.37 -10.99 15.25
N TYR A 227 22.84 -9.74 15.25
CA TYR A 227 22.59 -8.78 16.33
C TYR A 227 22.27 -7.39 15.80
N ALA A 228 21.49 -6.64 16.57
CA ALA A 228 21.32 -5.20 16.38
C ALA A 228 21.25 -4.48 17.73
N ASN A 229 21.65 -3.21 17.76
CA ASN A 229 21.64 -2.41 18.97
C ASN A 229 20.39 -1.52 19.03
N ILE A 230 19.77 -1.45 20.20
CA ILE A 230 18.71 -0.49 20.47
C ILE A 230 19.36 0.86 20.80
N SER A 231 18.99 1.91 20.05
CA SER A 231 19.62 3.23 20.20
C SER A 231 19.38 3.89 21.57
N SER A 232 18.23 3.63 22.20
CA SER A 232 17.82 4.21 23.48
C SER A 232 18.49 3.56 24.69
N SER A 233 18.48 2.22 24.76
CA SER A 233 18.99 1.47 25.93
C SER A 233 20.41 0.94 25.76
N GLY A 234 20.90 0.80 24.52
CA GLY A 234 22.16 0.12 24.21
C GLY A 234 22.08 -1.41 24.26
N ASP A 235 20.90 -1.98 24.48
CA ASP A 235 20.69 -3.42 24.51
C ASP A 235 20.85 -4.07 23.13
N TYR A 236 21.15 -5.37 23.15
CA TYR A 236 21.33 -6.18 21.94
C TYR A 236 20.08 -6.99 21.62
N ILE A 237 19.43 -6.65 20.51
CA ILE A 237 18.45 -7.50 19.85
C ILE A 237 19.18 -8.69 19.24
N ARG A 238 18.70 -9.90 19.51
CA ARG A 238 19.28 -11.16 19.01
C ARG A 238 18.32 -11.81 18.02
N ALA A 239 18.86 -12.29 16.90
CA ALA A 239 18.15 -13.12 15.93
C ALA A 239 19.09 -14.19 15.38
N LYS A 240 19.47 -15.14 16.24
CA LYS A 240 20.51 -16.13 15.94
C LYS A 240 20.00 -17.56 16.18
N SER A 241 20.15 -18.40 15.16
CA SER A 241 19.73 -19.82 15.23
C SER A 241 20.58 -20.67 16.17
N LEU A 242 21.84 -20.31 16.40
CA LEU A 242 22.80 -21.06 17.20
C LEU A 242 23.59 -20.11 18.11
N TYR A 243 23.19 -20.05 19.37
CA TYR A 243 23.86 -19.33 20.44
C TYR A 243 24.04 -20.28 21.63
N TYR A 244 25.28 -20.72 21.88
CA TYR A 244 25.57 -21.80 22.86
C TYR A 244 24.69 -23.05 22.66
N ASN A 245 24.56 -23.51 21.40
CA ASN A 245 23.75 -24.65 20.96
C ASN A 245 22.22 -24.49 21.09
N GLU A 246 21.74 -23.30 21.47
CA GLU A 246 20.31 -22.99 21.58
C GLU A 246 19.93 -21.82 20.66
N PRO A 247 18.68 -21.75 20.17
CA PRO A 247 18.19 -20.59 19.45
C PRO A 247 18.04 -19.37 20.37
N SER A 248 18.43 -18.20 19.88
CA SER A 248 18.31 -16.93 20.62
C SER A 248 17.64 -15.87 19.75
N PHE A 249 16.37 -15.62 20.05
CA PHE A 249 15.52 -14.64 19.37
C PHE A 249 14.85 -13.75 20.41
N SER A 250 14.99 -12.44 20.25
CA SER A 250 14.47 -11.45 21.20
C SER A 250 13.00 -11.14 20.97
N ASP A 251 12.25 -11.00 22.06
CA ASP A 251 10.96 -10.31 22.06
C ASP A 251 11.19 -8.80 22.32
N VAL A 252 10.44 -7.96 21.62
CA VAL A 252 10.61 -6.50 21.61
C VAL A 252 9.28 -5.78 21.76
N SER A 253 9.33 -4.58 22.34
CA SER A 253 8.25 -3.61 22.22
C SER A 253 8.55 -2.62 21.07
N ILE A 254 7.53 -2.25 20.33
CA ILE A 254 7.60 -1.45 19.12
C ILE A 254 6.67 -0.25 19.29
N SER A 255 7.19 0.94 19.04
CA SER A 255 6.43 2.19 19.12
C SER A 255 5.37 2.30 18.03
N MET A 256 4.22 2.86 18.39
CA MET A 256 3.15 3.28 17.48
C MET A 256 3.09 4.81 17.39
N SER A 257 2.39 5.33 16.39
CA SER A 257 2.02 6.75 16.36
C SER A 257 1.07 7.08 17.51
N GLU A 258 1.27 8.21 18.18
CA GLU A 258 0.39 8.64 19.28
C GLU A 258 -1.06 8.82 18.77
N GLU A 259 -1.23 9.38 17.56
CA GLU A 259 -2.52 9.59 16.91
C GLU A 259 -3.26 8.27 16.62
N GLU A 260 -2.57 7.22 16.14
CA GLU A 260 -3.22 5.92 15.91
C GLU A 260 -3.30 5.09 17.20
N SER A 261 -2.53 5.39 18.24
CA SER A 261 -2.57 4.62 19.50
C SER A 261 -3.86 4.79 20.29
N GLU A 262 -4.57 5.91 20.09
CA GLU A 262 -5.84 6.21 20.76
C GLU A 262 -7.01 5.35 20.23
N ASP A 263 -6.94 4.93 18.97
CA ASP A 263 -8.02 4.20 18.30
C ASP A 263 -7.91 2.67 18.45
N TYR A 264 -6.83 2.16 19.06
CA TYR A 264 -6.51 0.73 19.06
C TYR A 264 -5.96 0.19 20.39
N ASN A 265 -6.08 -1.12 20.59
CA ASN A 265 -5.58 -1.80 21.78
C ASN A 265 -4.05 -1.85 21.79
N THR A 266 -3.44 -0.92 22.51
CA THR A 266 -2.00 -0.85 22.76
C THR A 266 -1.72 -1.03 24.26
N ALA A 267 -0.48 -1.39 24.62
CA ALA A 267 -0.06 -1.28 26.01
C ALA A 267 0.15 0.19 26.38
N GLU A 268 0.21 0.50 27.68
CA GLU A 268 0.54 1.85 28.18
C GLU A 268 1.69 2.49 27.37
N GLY A 269 1.46 3.69 26.85
CA GLY A 269 2.41 4.40 25.99
C GLY A 269 2.37 4.03 24.50
N GLY A 270 1.33 3.32 24.02
CA GLY A 270 1.15 3.04 22.59
C GLY A 270 2.02 1.90 22.07
N ALA A 271 2.55 1.04 22.95
CA ALA A 271 3.47 -0.03 22.54
C ALA A 271 2.76 -1.27 22.00
N CYS A 272 3.28 -1.81 20.89
CA CYS A 272 2.95 -3.13 20.36
C CYS A 272 4.08 -4.11 20.67
N PHE A 273 3.80 -5.42 20.65
CA PHE A 273 4.81 -6.44 20.95
C PHE A 273 5.05 -7.36 19.75
N GLY A 274 6.30 -7.77 19.58
CA GLY A 274 6.66 -8.73 18.54
C GLY A 274 7.92 -9.52 18.87
N LYS A 275 8.03 -10.71 18.28
CA LYS A 275 9.22 -11.55 18.32
C LYS A 275 10.06 -11.30 17.07
N VAL A 276 11.33 -10.94 17.24
CA VAL A 276 12.25 -10.72 16.13
C VAL A 276 12.70 -12.08 15.59
N LEU A 277 12.51 -12.30 14.29
CA LEU A 277 12.91 -13.54 13.61
C LEU A 277 14.17 -13.36 12.75
N MET A 278 14.40 -12.16 12.22
CA MET A 278 15.53 -11.89 11.32
C MET A 278 15.89 -10.41 11.32
N LEU A 279 17.18 -10.09 11.14
CA LEU A 279 17.70 -8.73 11.10
C LEU A 279 18.43 -8.49 9.78
N ILE A 280 17.99 -7.52 8.98
CA ILE A 280 18.58 -7.24 7.67
C ILE A 280 18.81 -5.75 7.45
N ASN A 281 19.87 -5.43 6.72
CA ASN A 281 20.01 -4.15 6.05
C ASN A 281 19.59 -4.31 4.59
N VAL A 282 18.65 -3.49 4.13
CA VAL A 282 18.21 -3.44 2.73
C VAL A 282 18.81 -2.18 2.10
N LYS A 283 19.68 -2.36 1.11
CA LYS A 283 20.32 -1.26 0.37
C LYS A 283 19.80 -1.21 -1.06
N ILE A 284 19.22 -0.07 -1.43
CA ILE A 284 18.72 0.24 -2.77
C ILE A 284 19.78 1.09 -3.47
N ILE A 285 20.43 0.52 -4.48
CA ILE A 285 21.66 1.08 -5.06
C ILE A 285 21.40 2.40 -5.77
N GLU A 286 20.38 2.46 -6.61
CA GLU A 286 20.10 3.60 -7.49
C GLU A 286 19.73 4.87 -6.73
N LYS A 287 19.21 4.72 -5.51
CA LYS A 287 18.77 5.82 -4.65
C LYS A 287 19.70 6.10 -3.48
N ASP A 288 20.75 5.30 -3.31
CA ASP A 288 21.61 5.31 -2.13
C ASP A 288 20.80 5.29 -0.82
N LEU A 289 19.72 4.51 -0.81
CA LEU A 289 18.86 4.31 0.36
C LEU A 289 19.24 3.02 1.07
N SER A 290 19.33 3.07 2.39
CA SER A 290 19.56 1.89 3.22
C SER A 290 18.58 1.86 4.39
N PHE A 291 18.04 0.69 4.68
CA PHE A 291 17.10 0.46 5.78
C PHE A 291 17.60 -0.64 6.70
N ASP A 292 17.79 -0.34 7.98
CA ASP A 292 18.02 -1.35 9.03
C ASP A 292 16.65 -1.87 9.51
N LEU A 293 16.33 -3.12 9.17
CA LEU A 293 15.01 -3.73 9.38
C LEU A 293 15.08 -4.98 10.24
N ALA A 294 14.04 -5.17 11.05
CA ALA A 294 13.76 -6.41 11.76
C ALA A 294 12.50 -7.06 11.18
N LEU A 295 12.58 -8.35 10.78
CA LEU A 295 11.40 -9.15 10.50
C LEU A 295 10.80 -9.60 11.83
N VAL A 296 9.57 -9.18 12.08
CA VAL A 296 8.90 -9.39 13.37
C VAL A 296 7.65 -10.24 13.18
N GLN A 297 7.51 -11.26 14.01
CA GLN A 297 6.25 -11.96 14.24
C GLN A 297 5.46 -11.24 15.34
N TRP A 298 4.25 -10.83 15.05
CA TRP A 298 3.46 -10.03 16.00
C TRP A 298 2.83 -10.86 17.12
N TYR A 299 2.71 -10.22 18.29
CA TYR A 299 1.77 -10.63 19.32
C TYR A 299 0.49 -9.78 19.23
N ASP A 300 -0.64 -10.38 19.53
CA ASP A 300 -1.95 -9.71 19.64
C ASP A 300 -2.51 -9.94 21.04
N PHE A 301 -3.39 -9.06 21.51
CA PHE A 301 -4.05 -9.28 22.79
C PHE A 301 -4.99 -10.48 22.70
N CYS A 302 -5.00 -11.30 23.75
CA CYS A 302 -5.92 -12.44 23.84
C CYS A 302 -7.38 -11.98 23.84
N ASN A 303 -7.66 -10.84 24.47
CA ASN A 303 -8.99 -10.28 24.62
C ASN A 303 -8.98 -8.76 24.47
N SER A 304 -9.78 -8.22 23.54
CA SER A 304 -9.91 -6.79 23.31
C SER A 304 -10.55 -6.01 24.47
N ARG A 305 -11.31 -6.68 25.35
CA ARG A 305 -11.94 -6.06 26.52
C ARG A 305 -11.11 -6.17 27.80
N GLN A 306 -10.13 -7.07 27.81
CA GLN A 306 -9.27 -7.31 28.96
C GLN A 306 -7.83 -7.51 28.46
N LEU A 307 -7.13 -6.39 28.34
CA LEU A 307 -5.76 -6.36 27.84
C LEU A 307 -4.76 -6.90 28.87
N TYR A 308 -5.06 -6.71 30.17
CA TYR A 308 -4.19 -7.07 31.28
C TYR A 308 -4.77 -8.18 32.13
N LYS A 309 -3.88 -9.06 32.60
CA LYS A 309 -4.19 -10.09 33.59
C LYS A 309 -3.01 -10.24 34.53
N TYR A 310 -3.27 -10.12 35.84
CA TYR A 310 -2.23 -10.01 36.87
C TYR A 310 -1.27 -8.84 36.61
N ASP A 311 -1.80 -7.73 36.12
CA ASP A 311 -1.06 -6.51 35.75
C ASP A 311 0.00 -6.72 34.65
N CYS A 312 0.00 -7.88 33.99
CA CYS A 312 0.79 -8.17 32.79
C CYS A 312 -0.07 -8.08 31.53
N PRO A 313 0.44 -7.53 30.42
CA PRO A 313 -0.17 -7.66 29.10
C PRO A 313 -0.42 -9.13 28.75
N TRP A 314 -1.65 -9.48 28.37
CA TRP A 314 -2.07 -10.85 28.06
C TRP A 314 -2.18 -11.05 26.54
N LEU A 315 -1.23 -11.82 25.99
CA LEU A 315 -0.96 -11.89 24.57
C LEU A 315 -1.10 -13.30 23.98
N LYS A 316 -1.30 -13.36 22.67
CA LYS A 316 -1.20 -14.55 21.82
C LYS A 316 -0.27 -14.25 20.65
N ILE A 317 0.53 -15.22 20.23
CA ILE A 317 1.32 -15.09 19.01
C ILE A 317 0.42 -15.34 17.80
N ILE A 318 0.62 -14.56 16.75
CA ILE A 318 -0.17 -14.64 15.51
C ILE A 318 0.75 -14.85 14.31
N ASN A 319 0.20 -15.45 13.24
CA ASN A 319 0.93 -15.69 12.00
C ASN A 319 0.85 -14.43 11.12
N THR A 320 1.43 -13.33 11.61
CA THR A 320 1.63 -12.12 10.81
C THR A 320 3.06 -11.68 10.99
N TYR A 321 3.71 -11.45 9.85
CA TYR A 321 5.12 -11.13 9.76
C TYR A 321 5.28 -9.85 8.96
N ASN A 322 6.02 -8.88 9.49
CA ASN A 322 6.30 -7.64 8.77
C ASN A 322 7.73 -7.18 9.07
N PHE A 323 8.33 -6.47 8.11
CA PHE A 323 9.54 -5.72 8.40
C PHE A 323 9.19 -4.40 9.08
N VAL A 324 9.89 -4.12 10.17
CA VAL A 324 9.84 -2.84 10.87
C VAL A 324 11.25 -2.23 10.94
N PRO A 325 11.39 -0.90 10.84
CA PRO A 325 12.68 -0.26 11.06
C PRO A 325 13.16 -0.49 12.50
N ILE A 326 14.45 -0.81 12.68
CA ILE A 326 15.02 -1.08 14.02
C ILE A 326 14.86 0.11 14.96
N GLU A 327 14.92 1.33 14.43
CA GLU A 327 14.72 2.57 15.18
C GLU A 327 13.33 2.67 15.83
N SER A 328 12.38 1.83 15.41
CA SER A 328 11.02 1.78 15.95
C SER A 328 10.90 0.92 17.21
N ILE A 329 11.91 0.07 17.46
CA ILE A 329 11.98 -0.81 18.63
C ILE A 329 12.39 0.02 19.84
N ILE A 330 11.57 -0.02 20.90
CA ILE A 330 11.75 0.79 22.11
C ILE A 330 12.70 0.07 23.07
N GLU A 331 12.39 -1.18 23.40
CA GLU A 331 13.10 -1.98 24.39
C GLU A 331 12.92 -3.49 24.15
N LEU A 332 13.77 -4.28 24.80
CA LEU A 332 13.59 -5.72 24.92
C LEU A 332 12.51 -6.01 25.97
N VAL A 333 11.65 -6.99 25.67
CA VAL A 333 10.65 -7.46 26.62
C VAL A 333 10.83 -8.94 26.89
N GLN A 334 10.45 -9.39 28.08
CA GLN A 334 10.42 -10.82 28.39
C GLN A 334 9.00 -11.36 28.25
N VAL A 335 8.78 -12.17 27.23
CA VAL A 335 7.49 -12.83 27.00
C VAL A 335 7.55 -14.25 27.57
N VAL A 336 6.64 -14.56 28.50
CA VAL A 336 6.57 -15.86 29.18
C VAL A 336 5.30 -16.58 28.76
N GLN A 337 5.45 -17.82 28.28
CA GLN A 337 4.29 -18.66 27.98
C GLN A 337 3.55 -19.03 29.26
N ARG A 338 2.23 -18.91 29.25
CA ARG A 338 1.39 -19.33 30.36
C ARG A 338 1.42 -20.86 30.49
N ALA A 339 1.66 -21.33 31.72
CA ALA A 339 1.58 -22.75 32.03
C ALA A 339 0.21 -23.33 31.63
N GLU A 340 0.21 -24.53 31.04
CA GLU A 340 -0.98 -25.32 30.67
C GLU A 340 -1.88 -24.73 29.56
N ARG A 341 -1.59 -23.54 29.03
CA ARG A 341 -2.34 -22.92 27.92
C ARG A 341 -1.44 -22.80 26.68
N GLN A 342 -1.88 -23.37 25.56
CA GLN A 342 -1.20 -23.17 24.28
C GLN A 342 -1.52 -21.78 23.74
N ASN A 343 -0.49 -21.10 23.21
CA ASN A 343 -0.61 -19.78 22.57
C ASN A 343 -1.20 -18.66 23.47
N GLU A 344 -0.93 -18.71 24.78
CA GLU A 344 -1.19 -17.62 25.70
C GLU A 344 0.12 -17.22 26.38
N TYR A 345 0.42 -15.92 26.40
CA TYR A 345 1.68 -15.36 26.87
C TYR A 345 1.42 -14.15 27.77
N PHE A 346 2.37 -13.86 28.64
CA PHE A 346 2.43 -12.63 29.42
C PHE A 346 3.71 -11.88 29.13
N VAL A 347 3.62 -10.55 29.00
CA VAL A 347 4.80 -9.70 29.06
C VAL A 347 5.13 -9.46 30.52
N ASN A 348 6.33 -9.84 30.93
CA ASN A 348 6.78 -9.65 32.30
C ASN A 348 7.20 -8.19 32.51
N THR A 349 6.40 -7.44 33.27
CA THR A 349 6.64 -6.05 33.65
C THR A 349 7.37 -5.91 35.00
N PHE A 350 7.64 -7.02 35.70
CA PHE A 350 8.21 -7.05 37.05
C PHE A 350 9.71 -7.39 37.09
N MET A 351 10.32 -7.63 35.92
CA MET A 351 11.76 -7.67 35.63
C MET A 351 12.49 -6.35 35.92
N PHE A 352 12.77 -5.98 37.17
CA PHE A 352 13.72 -4.90 37.49
C PHE A 352 15.15 -5.44 37.68
#